data_AF-A0A7G5Z7R8-F1
#
_entry.id   AF-A0A7G5Z7R8-F1
#
_cell.length_a   1.000
_cell.length_b   1.000
_cell.length_c   1.000
_cell.angle_alpha   90.00
_cell.angle_beta   90.00
_cell.angle_gamma   90.00
#
_symmetry.space_group_name_H-M   'P 1'
#
loop_
_entity.id
_entity.type
_entity.pdbx_description
1 polymer ?
#
loop_
_entity_poly.entity_id
_entity_poly.type
_entity_poly.pdbx_seq_one_letter_code
_entity_poly.pdbx_strand_id
1 'polypeptide(L)'
;MTVAWKGLGWFLGSVAVTLGFLLVPLQVAAERKKLDKTVSEITRAQRDIRALETEFETRANIAQLEKWNGDTLRLGAPVSMQFMPNEAALAQVDFTRPSQGGAEVQMASLVPSRGETITPAVATSAPAPMATSTTARPVIAVASVTPNRLAGQQTVQPAGVIAPVRTATIKRPKLQAVAMLDRQLLSDSVLGDLATGASREARLR
;
A
#
# COMPACT_ATOMS: atom_id res chain seq x y z
N MET A 1 45.34 -55.62 23.49
CA MET A 1 44.72 -54.31 23.83
C MET A 1 44.66 -53.30 22.67
N THR A 2 45.49 -53.37 21.63
CA THR A 2 45.53 -52.36 20.55
C THR A 2 44.31 -52.35 19.62
N VAL A 3 43.59 -53.46 19.49
CA VAL A 3 42.40 -53.57 18.61
C VAL A 3 41.21 -52.76 19.13
N ALA A 4 41.05 -52.63 20.46
CA ALA A 4 39.97 -51.87 21.08
C ALA A 4 40.06 -50.36 20.78
N TRP A 5 41.27 -49.80 20.79
CA TRP A 5 41.52 -48.39 20.46
C TRP A 5 41.19 -48.06 19.01
N LYS A 6 41.44 -48.98 18.08
CA LYS A 6 41.08 -48.84 16.66
C LYS A 6 39.57 -48.88 16.45
N GLY A 7 38.85 -49.75 17.17
CA GLY A 7 37.38 -49.79 17.12
C GLY A 7 36.72 -48.52 17.68
N LEU A 8 37.26 -47.97 18.76
CA LEU A 8 36.76 -46.72 19.35
C LEU A 8 36.88 -45.53 18.38
N GLY A 9 37.98 -45.45 17.61
CA GLY A 9 38.15 -44.41 16.58
C GLY A 9 37.10 -44.47 15.48
N TRP A 10 36.80 -45.67 14.96
CA TRP A 10 35.76 -45.86 13.94
C TRP A 10 34.36 -45.52 14.47
N PHE A 11 34.06 -45.89 15.70
CA PHE A 11 32.81 -45.52 16.35
C PHE A 11 32.68 -44.00 16.50
N LEU A 12 33.72 -43.33 17.01
CA LEU A 12 33.71 -41.89 17.21
C LEU A 12 33.57 -41.12 15.88
N GLY A 13 34.20 -41.63 14.81
CA GLY A 13 34.02 -41.10 13.45
C GLY A 13 32.58 -41.23 12.95
N SER A 14 31.94 -42.39 13.14
CA SER A 14 30.53 -42.60 12.77
C SER A 14 29.59 -41.68 13.55
N VAL A 15 29.82 -41.50 14.85
CA VAL A 15 29.05 -40.58 15.70
C VAL A 15 29.23 -39.12 15.24
N ALA A 16 30.46 -38.71 14.89
CA ALA A 16 30.70 -37.37 14.38
C ALA A 16 29.98 -37.08 13.06
N VAL A 17 29.97 -38.05 12.14
CA VAL A 17 29.25 -37.93 10.85
C VAL A 17 27.74 -37.83 11.06
N THR A 18 27.17 -38.68 11.91
CA THR A 18 25.73 -38.65 12.21
C THR A 18 25.32 -37.33 12.87
N LEU A 19 26.14 -36.82 13.80
CA LEU A 19 25.89 -35.52 14.43
C LEU A 19 26.02 -34.37 13.43
N GLY A 20 26.99 -34.43 12.51
CA GLY A 20 27.11 -33.46 11.42
C GLY A 20 25.87 -33.44 10.52
N PHE A 21 25.32 -34.61 10.20
CA PHE A 21 24.10 -34.70 9.41
C PHE A 21 22.87 -34.11 10.12
N LEU A 22 22.81 -34.19 11.46
CA LEU A 22 21.75 -33.57 12.26
C LEU A 22 21.79 -32.03 12.24
N LEU A 23 22.92 -31.39 11.88
CA LEU A 23 22.99 -29.93 11.77
C LEU A 23 22.22 -29.40 10.56
N VAL A 24 22.14 -30.16 9.47
CA VAL A 24 21.46 -29.76 8.23
C VAL A 24 19.96 -29.48 8.44
N PRO A 25 19.14 -30.39 9.02
CA PRO A 25 17.74 -30.09 9.28
C PRO A 25 17.55 -28.98 10.31
N LEU A 26 18.51 -28.78 11.23
CA LEU A 26 18.48 -27.68 12.19
C LEU A 26 18.62 -26.32 11.52
N GLN A 27 19.48 -26.22 10.49
CA GLN A 27 19.61 -25.03 9.66
C GLN A 27 18.34 -24.76 8.87
N VAL A 28 17.75 -25.80 8.25
CA VAL A 28 16.48 -25.68 7.54
C VAL A 28 15.36 -25.18 8.48
N ALA A 29 15.31 -25.67 9.72
CA ALA A 29 14.36 -25.19 10.71
C ALA A 29 14.60 -23.70 11.07
N ALA A 30 15.86 -23.28 11.21
CA ALA A 30 16.22 -21.89 11.44
C ALA A 30 15.84 -20.98 10.25
N GLU A 31 16.02 -21.46 9.02
CA GLU A 31 15.61 -20.75 7.80
C GLU A 31 14.09 -20.63 7.68
N ARG A 32 13.35 -21.71 7.97
CA ARG A 32 11.87 -21.66 8.01
C ARG A 32 11.37 -20.61 8.99
N LYS A 33 11.93 -20.57 10.20
CA LYS A 33 11.56 -19.56 11.21
C LYS A 33 11.82 -18.13 10.72
N LYS A 34 12.90 -17.92 9.96
CA LYS A 34 13.21 -16.61 9.35
C LYS A 34 12.21 -16.24 8.25
N LEU A 35 11.79 -17.21 7.44
CA LEU A 35 10.74 -17.02 6.44
C LEU A 35 9.41 -16.67 7.11
N ASP A 36 8.99 -17.41 8.14
CA ASP A 36 7.75 -17.15 8.86
C ASP A 36 7.71 -15.74 9.46
N LYS A 37 8.84 -15.29 10.03
CA LYS A 37 8.98 -13.91 10.51
C LYS A 37 8.76 -12.89 9.38
N THR A 38 9.39 -13.11 8.23
CA THR A 38 9.29 -12.20 7.08
C THR A 38 7.86 -12.18 6.52
N VAL A 39 7.21 -13.34 6.43
CA VAL A 39 5.79 -13.46 6.02
C VAL A 39 4.89 -12.70 6.99
N SER A 40 5.11 -12.84 8.30
CA SER A 40 4.35 -12.08 9.30
C SER A 40 4.55 -10.56 9.16
N GLU A 41 5.76 -10.10 8.85
CA GLU A 41 6.05 -8.69 8.58
C GLU A 41 5.34 -8.19 7.32
N ILE A 42 5.32 -9.00 6.25
CA ILE A 42 4.58 -8.68 5.02
C ILE A 42 3.08 -8.57 5.30
N THR A 43 2.48 -9.53 6.01
CA THR A 43 1.05 -9.49 6.33
C THR A 43 0.68 -8.31 7.24
N ARG A 44 1.62 -7.86 8.09
CA ARG A 44 1.43 -6.61 8.85
C ARG A 44 1.47 -5.40 7.91
N ALA A 45 2.49 -5.29 7.07
CA ALA A 45 2.62 -4.18 6.13
C ALA A 45 1.42 -4.09 5.16
N GLN A 46 0.88 -5.22 4.70
CA GLN A 46 -0.32 -5.25 3.86
C GLN A 46 -1.56 -4.71 4.57
N ARG A 47 -1.71 -4.97 5.87
CA ARG A 47 -2.81 -4.40 6.67
C ARG A 47 -2.64 -2.91 6.86
N ASP A 48 -1.41 -2.47 7.12
CA ASP A 48 -1.09 -1.05 7.27
C ASP A 48 -1.37 -0.29 5.96
N ILE A 49 -0.97 -0.85 4.81
CA ILE A 49 -1.29 -0.28 3.48
C ILE A 49 -2.79 -0.14 3.29
N ARG A 50 -3.59 -1.17 3.59
CA ARG A 50 -5.05 -1.08 3.47
C ARG A 50 -5.65 -0.01 4.37
N ALA A 51 -5.16 0.12 5.59
CA ALA A 51 -5.60 1.17 6.51
C ALA A 51 -5.27 2.56 5.93
N LEU A 52 -4.04 2.75 5.44
CA LEU A 52 -3.63 4.00 4.80
C LEU A 52 -4.45 4.32 3.55
N GLU A 53 -4.72 3.33 2.70
CA GLU A 53 -5.56 3.49 1.52
C GLU A 53 -6.97 3.97 1.91
N THR A 54 -7.57 3.41 2.96
CA THR A 54 -8.90 3.86 3.42
C THR A 54 -8.88 5.28 3.99
N GLU A 55 -7.81 5.66 4.69
CA GLU A 55 -7.64 7.04 5.18
C GLU A 55 -7.43 8.03 4.03
N PHE A 56 -6.67 7.65 3.01
CA PHE A 56 -6.46 8.50 1.84
C PHE A 56 -7.72 8.62 1.00
N GLU A 57 -8.46 7.53 0.78
CA GLU A 57 -9.70 7.56 0.02
C GLU A 57 -10.75 8.44 0.71
N THR A 58 -10.89 8.33 2.03
CA THR A 58 -11.80 9.19 2.80
C THR A 58 -11.38 10.67 2.73
N ARG A 59 -10.09 11.00 2.88
CA ARG A 59 -9.60 12.38 2.76
C ARG A 59 -9.69 12.95 1.34
N ALA A 60 -9.42 12.13 0.32
CA ALA A 60 -9.50 12.53 -1.08
C ALA A 60 -10.95 12.71 -1.53
N ASN A 61 -11.88 11.88 -1.02
CA ASN A 61 -13.30 11.97 -1.33
C ASN A 61 -13.88 13.34 -0.91
N ILE A 62 -13.48 13.89 0.26
CA ILE A 62 -13.95 15.21 0.70
C ILE A 62 -13.53 16.31 -0.28
N ALA A 63 -12.26 16.35 -0.68
CA ALA A 63 -11.77 17.34 -1.64
C ALA A 63 -12.47 17.21 -3.01
N GLN A 64 -12.80 15.99 -3.43
CA GLN A 64 -13.57 15.74 -4.65
C GLN A 64 -15.02 16.20 -4.51
N LEU A 65 -15.67 15.94 -3.37
CA LEU A 65 -17.02 16.41 -3.09
C LEU A 65 -17.10 17.94 -3.06
N GLU A 66 -16.12 18.62 -2.47
CA GLU A 66 -16.03 20.09 -2.50
C GLU A 66 -15.90 20.61 -3.93
N LYS A 67 -15.05 19.99 -4.75
CA LYS A 67 -14.91 20.32 -6.16
C LYS A 67 -16.23 20.11 -6.92
N TRP A 68 -16.91 18.98 -6.72
CA TRP A 68 -18.21 18.70 -7.35
C TRP A 68 -19.30 19.65 -6.87
N ASN A 69 -19.29 20.01 -5.58
CA ASN A 69 -20.19 21.00 -5.00
C ASN A 69 -20.00 22.37 -5.67
N GLY A 70 -18.76 22.81 -5.88
CA GLY A 70 -18.47 24.08 -6.57
C GLY A 70 -18.75 24.05 -8.08
N ASP A 71 -18.31 23.00 -8.78
CA ASP A 71 -18.30 22.96 -10.25
C ASP A 71 -19.67 22.62 -10.87
N THR A 72 -20.45 21.73 -10.23
CA THR A 72 -21.64 21.14 -10.86
C THR A 72 -22.86 21.21 -9.97
N LEU A 73 -22.75 20.75 -8.73
CA LEU A 73 -23.92 20.58 -7.88
C LEU A 73 -24.41 21.91 -7.28
N ARG A 74 -23.54 22.93 -7.18
CA ARG A 74 -23.80 24.26 -6.60
C ARG A 74 -24.53 24.19 -5.24
N LEU A 75 -24.20 23.17 -4.44
CA LEU A 75 -24.79 22.93 -3.12
C LEU A 75 -24.13 23.78 -2.02
N GLY A 76 -23.48 24.89 -2.39
CA GLY A 76 -22.93 25.86 -1.47
C GLY A 76 -24.05 26.65 -0.80
N ALA A 77 -23.76 27.25 0.36
CA ALA A 77 -24.73 28.14 1.01
C ALA A 77 -25.09 29.31 0.05
N PRO A 78 -26.38 29.64 -0.14
CA PRO A 78 -26.80 30.73 -0.99
C PRO A 78 -26.19 32.06 -0.50
N VAL A 79 -25.66 32.85 -1.44
CA VAL A 79 -25.10 34.17 -1.13
C VAL A 79 -26.22 35.21 -1.00
N SER A 80 -25.99 36.29 -0.25
CA SER A 80 -26.97 37.36 0.00
C SER A 80 -27.62 37.92 -1.27
N MET A 81 -26.86 37.98 -2.36
CA MET A 81 -27.32 38.45 -3.68
C MET A 81 -28.32 37.52 -4.38
N GLN A 82 -28.46 36.27 -3.92
CA GLN A 82 -29.45 35.32 -4.44
C GLN A 82 -30.80 35.41 -3.69
N PHE A 83 -30.85 36.12 -2.57
CA PHE A 83 -32.09 36.38 -1.86
C PHE A 83 -32.76 37.65 -2.40
N MET A 84 -34.09 37.63 -2.44
CA MET A 84 -34.84 38.85 -2.73
C MET A 84 -34.68 39.84 -1.56
N PRO A 85 -34.45 41.13 -1.84
CA PRO A 85 -34.12 42.12 -0.82
C PRO A 85 -35.32 42.51 0.07
N ASN A 86 -36.56 42.26 -0.38
CA ASN A 86 -37.77 42.56 0.37
C ASN A 86 -38.98 41.73 -0.10
N GLU A 87 -40.03 41.73 0.70
CA GLU A 87 -41.27 40.97 0.48
C GLU A 87 -42.07 41.48 -0.73
N ALA A 88 -41.98 42.78 -1.04
CA ALA A 88 -42.63 43.37 -2.20
C ALA A 88 -42.03 42.85 -3.52
N ALA A 89 -40.71 42.65 -3.58
CA ALA A 89 -40.03 42.03 -4.71
C ALA A 89 -40.41 40.56 -4.85
N LEU A 90 -40.60 39.85 -3.73
CA LEU A 90 -41.06 38.46 -3.76
C LEU A 90 -42.50 38.32 -4.30
N ALA A 91 -43.39 39.26 -3.97
CA ALA A 91 -44.77 39.27 -4.46
C ALA A 91 -44.90 39.51 -5.98
N GLN A 92 -43.86 40.02 -6.63
CA GLN A 92 -43.80 40.24 -8.08
C GLN A 92 -43.23 39.03 -8.84
N VAL A 93 -42.72 38.01 -8.14
CA VAL A 93 -42.18 36.80 -8.77
C VAL A 93 -43.31 35.88 -9.21
N ASP A 94 -43.41 35.68 -10.52
CA ASP A 94 -44.32 34.68 -11.12
C ASP A 94 -43.60 33.32 -11.25
N PHE A 95 -43.88 32.40 -10.33
CA PHE A 95 -43.30 31.04 -10.31
C PHE A 95 -43.87 30.13 -11.41
N THR A 96 -44.88 30.58 -12.15
CA THR A 96 -45.55 29.81 -13.20
C THR A 96 -44.82 29.92 -14.55
N ARG A 97 -43.89 30.87 -14.69
CA ARG A 97 -43.04 31.01 -15.88
C ARG A 97 -41.62 30.53 -15.60
N PRO A 98 -40.98 29.81 -16.55
CA PRO A 98 -39.57 29.48 -16.43
C PRO A 98 -38.74 30.77 -16.34
N SER A 99 -37.80 30.81 -15.40
CA SER A 99 -36.95 31.97 -15.15
C SER A 99 -36.22 32.38 -16.44
N GLN A 100 -36.44 33.62 -16.89
CA GLN A 100 -35.69 34.20 -18.01
C GLN A 100 -34.29 34.59 -17.54
N GLY A 101 -33.42 33.61 -17.30
CA GLY A 101 -32.03 33.89 -16.96
C GLY A 101 -31.45 32.92 -15.95
N GLY A 102 -31.02 31.76 -16.45
CA GLY A 102 -30.03 30.93 -15.77
C GLY A 102 -30.61 29.81 -14.92
N ALA A 103 -30.46 28.60 -15.46
CA ALA A 103 -30.72 27.29 -14.86
C ALA A 103 -32.19 27.00 -14.52
N GLU A 104 -32.74 26.01 -15.23
CA GLU A 104 -33.94 25.30 -14.81
C GLU A 104 -33.76 24.81 -13.36
N VAL A 105 -34.68 25.20 -12.46
CA VAL A 105 -34.67 24.73 -11.08
C VAL A 105 -35.07 23.26 -11.08
N GLN A 106 -34.09 22.38 -11.25
CA GLN A 106 -34.30 20.94 -11.11
C GLN A 106 -34.27 20.59 -9.63
N MET A 107 -35.45 20.38 -9.05
CA MET A 107 -35.56 19.73 -7.74
C MET A 107 -35.03 18.31 -7.89
N ALA A 108 -33.96 17.98 -7.16
CA ALA A 108 -33.39 16.63 -7.15
C ALA A 108 -34.40 15.65 -6.53
N SER A 109 -35.24 15.05 -7.37
CA SER A 109 -36.09 13.92 -7.01
C SER A 109 -35.21 12.67 -7.00
N LEU A 110 -34.83 12.21 -5.81
CA LEU A 110 -34.29 10.86 -5.61
C LEU A 110 -35.40 9.86 -5.94
N VAL A 111 -35.36 9.28 -7.13
CA VAL A 111 -36.03 8.00 -7.40
C VAL A 111 -35.11 6.92 -6.86
N PRO A 112 -35.39 6.29 -5.69
CA PRO A 112 -34.58 5.18 -5.23
C PRO A 112 -34.69 4.08 -6.29
N SER A 113 -33.56 3.76 -6.93
CA SER A 113 -33.46 2.52 -7.71
C SER A 113 -33.75 1.39 -6.74
N ARG A 114 -34.91 0.76 -6.91
CA ARG A 114 -35.35 -0.40 -6.13
C ARG A 114 -34.25 -1.44 -6.23
N GLY A 115 -33.64 -1.75 -5.08
CA GLY A 115 -32.39 -2.49 -4.97
C GLY A 115 -32.19 -3.56 -6.03
N GLU A 116 -31.26 -3.30 -6.95
CA GLU A 116 -30.62 -4.36 -7.71
C GLU A 116 -29.69 -5.08 -6.73
N THR A 117 -30.10 -6.25 -6.28
CA THR A 117 -29.21 -7.20 -5.61
C THR A 117 -27.99 -7.39 -6.49
N ILE A 118 -26.81 -6.97 -5.99
CA ILE A 118 -25.53 -7.19 -6.65
C ILE A 118 -25.22 -8.70 -6.56
N THR A 119 -25.80 -9.49 -7.45
CA THR A 119 -25.23 -10.78 -7.85
C THR A 119 -24.11 -10.49 -8.85
N PRO A 120 -22.88 -10.98 -8.64
CA PRO A 120 -21.79 -10.74 -9.57
C PRO A 120 -22.09 -11.46 -10.89
N ALA A 121 -22.59 -10.72 -11.88
CA ALA A 121 -22.72 -11.21 -13.24
C ALA A 121 -21.35 -11.17 -13.91
N VAL A 122 -20.81 -12.35 -14.22
CA VAL A 122 -19.72 -12.52 -15.19
C VAL A 122 -20.26 -12.07 -16.55
N ALA A 123 -19.91 -10.86 -16.97
CA ALA A 123 -20.20 -10.37 -18.32
C ALA A 123 -19.00 -10.67 -19.23
N THR A 124 -19.13 -11.70 -20.05
CA THR A 124 -18.39 -11.81 -21.31
C THR A 124 -18.92 -10.72 -22.24
N SER A 125 -18.10 -9.73 -22.57
CA SER A 125 -18.42 -8.76 -23.64
C SER A 125 -17.35 -8.80 -24.72
N ALA A 126 -17.76 -9.25 -25.91
CA ALA A 126 -17.03 -9.05 -27.16
C ALA A 126 -16.99 -7.54 -27.53
N PRO A 127 -15.95 -7.06 -28.24
CA PRO A 127 -15.72 -5.62 -28.40
C PRO A 127 -16.39 -5.06 -29.66
N ALA A 128 -17.04 -3.90 -29.53
CA ALA A 128 -17.29 -2.97 -30.62
C ALA A 128 -16.44 -1.70 -30.43
N PRO A 129 -15.88 -1.12 -31.50
CA PRO A 129 -14.78 -0.16 -31.41
C PRO A 129 -15.31 1.27 -31.27
N MET A 130 -14.62 2.13 -30.50
CA MET A 130 -14.36 3.50 -30.94
C MET A 130 -13.38 4.27 -30.05
N ALA A 131 -12.49 4.96 -30.77
CA ALA A 131 -11.85 6.24 -30.49
C ALA A 131 -10.87 6.33 -29.30
N THR A 132 -9.60 6.26 -29.68
CA THR A 132 -8.41 6.69 -28.93
C THR A 132 -8.47 8.17 -28.55
N SER A 133 -8.41 8.45 -27.24
CA SER A 133 -7.83 9.69 -26.72
C SER A 133 -6.72 9.33 -25.74
N THR A 134 -5.51 9.71 -26.13
CA THR A 134 -4.25 9.51 -25.43
C THR A 134 -4.24 10.29 -24.11
N THR A 135 -4.06 9.61 -22.98
CA THR A 135 -3.31 10.13 -21.83
C THR A 135 -2.77 8.94 -21.04
N ALA A 136 -1.45 8.84 -20.98
CA ALA A 136 -0.72 7.71 -20.42
C ALA A 136 -0.85 7.64 -18.88
N ARG A 137 -1.29 6.50 -18.37
CA ARG A 137 -1.13 6.08 -16.97
C ARG A 137 -0.34 4.77 -16.96
N PRO A 138 0.79 4.65 -16.25
CA PRO A 138 1.53 3.40 -16.21
C PRO A 138 0.79 2.40 -15.31
N VAL A 139 0.29 1.32 -15.89
CA VAL A 139 -0.25 0.17 -15.16
C VAL A 139 0.89 -0.84 -14.99
N ILE A 140 1.28 -1.07 -13.74
CA ILE A 140 2.15 -2.18 -13.37
C ILE A 140 1.29 -3.44 -13.37
N ALA A 141 1.50 -4.31 -14.36
CA ALA A 141 0.81 -5.60 -14.45
C ALA A 141 1.45 -6.61 -13.48
N VAL A 142 0.67 -7.12 -12.54
CA VAL A 142 1.03 -8.27 -11.70
C VAL A 142 0.66 -9.53 -12.48
N ALA A 143 1.68 -10.25 -12.95
CA ALA A 143 1.49 -11.53 -13.63
C ALA A 143 1.14 -12.63 -12.60
N SER A 144 -0.04 -13.22 -12.75
CA SER A 144 -0.46 -14.45 -12.08
C SER A 144 0.29 -15.66 -12.65
N VAL A 145 0.98 -16.41 -11.79
CA VAL A 145 1.66 -17.65 -12.17
C VAL A 145 0.82 -18.85 -11.75
N THR A 146 0.24 -19.55 -12.74
CA THR A 146 -0.32 -20.89 -12.58
C THR A 146 0.79 -21.91 -12.82
N PRO A 147 0.98 -22.95 -11.97
CA PRO A 147 2.07 -23.89 -12.17
C PRO A 147 1.64 -24.94 -13.20
N ASN A 148 2.29 -24.97 -14.36
CA ASN A 148 2.21 -26.13 -15.25
C ASN A 148 3.45 -27.01 -15.12
N ARG A 149 3.19 -28.31 -15.02
CA ARG A 149 4.10 -29.40 -14.71
C ARG A 149 4.94 -29.77 -15.94
N LEU A 150 6.20 -30.13 -15.67
CA LEU A 150 7.26 -30.59 -16.57
C LEU A 150 6.83 -31.51 -17.72
N ALA A 151 7.28 -31.19 -18.95
CA ALA A 151 7.88 -32.13 -19.92
C ALA A 151 8.29 -31.37 -21.19
N GLY A 152 9.53 -31.54 -21.66
CA GLY A 152 9.94 -31.14 -23.01
C GLY A 152 11.32 -30.50 -23.08
N GLN A 153 12.31 -31.29 -23.47
CA GLN A 153 13.64 -30.87 -23.90
C GLN A 153 13.57 -29.79 -24.99
N GLN A 154 14.30 -28.67 -24.86
CA GLN A 154 14.80 -27.93 -26.03
C GLN A 154 16.19 -27.31 -25.73
N THR A 155 17.18 -27.93 -26.37
CA THR A 155 18.36 -27.37 -27.06
C THR A 155 18.83 -25.95 -26.75
N VAL A 156 20.11 -25.89 -26.41
CA VAL A 156 20.98 -24.72 -26.32
C VAL A 156 21.17 -24.06 -27.69
N GLN A 157 20.97 -22.75 -27.79
CA GLN A 157 21.67 -21.89 -28.76
C GLN A 157 21.80 -20.45 -28.24
N PRO A 158 22.93 -19.75 -28.49
CA PRO A 158 23.30 -18.52 -27.80
C PRO A 158 22.92 -17.28 -28.61
N ALA A 159 22.31 -16.27 -27.98
CA ALA A 159 22.22 -14.94 -28.56
C ALA A 159 22.02 -13.88 -27.48
N GLY A 160 22.85 -12.82 -27.54
CA GLY A 160 22.57 -11.53 -26.92
C GLY A 160 23.46 -11.18 -25.73
N VAL A 161 24.59 -10.54 -25.99
CA VAL A 161 25.31 -9.75 -24.99
C VAL A 161 24.39 -8.62 -24.52
N ILE A 162 23.88 -8.71 -23.30
CA ILE A 162 23.21 -7.59 -22.62
C ILE A 162 24.25 -6.98 -21.68
N ALA A 163 24.58 -5.72 -21.91
CA ALA A 163 25.46 -4.92 -21.06
C ALA A 163 24.93 -4.88 -19.62
N PRO A 164 25.77 -5.03 -18.58
CA PRO A 164 25.31 -5.01 -17.20
C PRO A 164 24.86 -3.60 -16.81
N VAL A 165 23.58 -3.47 -16.49
CA VAL A 165 23.05 -2.33 -15.75
C VAL A 165 23.80 -2.24 -14.42
N ARG A 166 24.47 -1.11 -14.18
CA ARG A 166 25.15 -0.81 -12.91
C ARG A 166 24.11 -0.59 -11.82
N THR A 167 23.75 -1.65 -11.11
CA THR A 167 23.07 -1.52 -9.81
C THR A 167 24.06 -0.97 -8.80
N ALA A 168 23.84 0.26 -8.35
CA ALA A 168 24.54 0.81 -7.21
C ALA A 168 24.16 0.03 -5.95
N THR A 169 25.13 -0.69 -5.39
CA THR A 169 24.99 -1.44 -4.15
C THR A 169 24.83 -0.48 -2.97
N ILE A 170 23.61 -0.30 -2.48
CA ILE A 170 23.39 0.34 -1.17
C ILE A 170 23.85 -0.66 -0.10
N LYS A 171 24.99 -0.36 0.52
CA LYS A 171 25.53 -1.16 1.63
C LYS A 171 24.59 -1.02 2.83
N ARG A 172 23.84 -2.08 3.16
CA ARG A 172 23.11 -2.16 4.43
C ARG A 172 24.14 -2.12 5.57
N PRO A 173 24.06 -1.14 6.49
CA PRO A 173 25.03 -1.04 7.58
C PRO A 173 24.91 -2.27 8.48
N LYS A 174 26.06 -2.80 8.88
CA LYS A 174 26.14 -3.90 9.85
C LYS A 174 25.42 -3.47 11.13
N LEU A 175 24.68 -4.38 11.77
CA LEU A 175 23.89 -4.15 13.00
C LEU A 175 24.67 -3.38 14.09
N GLN A 176 25.99 -3.55 14.14
CA GLN A 176 26.89 -2.84 15.04
C GLN A 176 26.97 -1.33 14.80
N ALA A 177 26.86 -0.87 13.55
CA ALA A 177 26.81 0.55 13.22
C ALA A 177 25.48 1.17 13.69
N VAL A 178 24.37 0.44 13.57
CA VAL A 178 23.06 0.89 14.08
C VAL A 178 23.09 1.01 15.61
N ALA A 179 23.72 0.06 16.32
CA ALA A 179 23.89 0.13 17.77
C ALA A 179 24.80 1.29 18.24
N MET A 180 25.79 1.70 17.44
CA MET A 180 26.62 2.88 17.77
C MET A 180 25.87 4.19 17.57
N LEU A 181 24.99 4.27 16.57
CA LEU A 181 24.12 5.43 16.37
C LEU A 181 23.12 5.57 17.53
N ASP A 182 22.51 4.47 17.97
CA ASP A 182 21.58 4.48 19.11
C ASP A 182 22.24 5.02 20.38
N ARG A 183 23.49 4.61 20.65
CA ARG A 183 24.26 5.10 21.80
C ARG A 183 24.72 6.55 21.68
N GLN A 184 24.88 7.06 20.45
CA GLN A 184 25.16 8.49 20.22
C GLN A 184 23.91 9.35 20.40
N LEU A 185 22.75 8.85 19.97
CA LEU A 185 21.46 9.53 20.09
C LEU A 185 20.92 9.51 21.53
N LEU A 186 21.18 8.45 22.28
CA LEU A 186 20.79 8.27 23.69
C LEU A 186 21.90 8.68 24.68
N SER A 187 22.78 9.60 24.30
CA SER A 187 23.83 10.07 25.21
C SER A 187 23.23 10.89 26.36
N ASP A 188 23.74 10.71 27.57
CA ASP A 188 23.23 11.37 28.80
C ASP A 188 23.19 12.90 28.68
N SER A 189 24.05 13.49 27.85
CA SER A 189 24.03 14.92 27.55
C SER A 189 22.81 15.35 26.74
N VAL A 190 22.40 14.55 25.75
CA VAL A 190 21.21 14.85 24.92
C VAL A 190 19.93 14.65 25.71
N LEU A 191 19.86 13.60 26.54
CA LEU A 191 18.75 13.41 27.47
C LEU A 191 18.68 14.54 28.51
N GLY A 192 19.83 15.01 29.00
CA GLY A 192 19.92 16.15 29.91
C GLY A 192 19.43 17.46 29.28
N ASP A 193 19.81 17.74 28.03
CA ASP A 193 19.34 18.92 27.28
C ASP A 193 17.84 18.87 27.01
N LEU A 194 17.29 17.70 26.68
CA LEU A 194 15.84 17.48 26.51
C LEU A 194 15.07 17.71 27.81
N ALA A 195 15.56 17.16 28.93
CA ALA A 195 14.93 17.37 30.24
C ALA A 195 14.99 18.84 30.69
N THR A 196 16.11 19.51 30.39
CA THR A 196 16.31 20.93 30.68
C THR A 196 15.39 21.81 29.82
N GLY A 197 15.25 21.49 28.53
CA GLY A 197 14.31 22.13 27.62
C GLY A 197 12.86 21.97 28.06
N ALA A 198 12.45 20.74 28.39
CA ALA A 198 11.10 20.44 28.88
C ALA A 198 10.79 21.18 30.19
N SER A 199 11.75 21.28 31.11
CA SER A 199 11.59 22.02 32.37
C SER A 199 11.49 23.53 32.14
N ARG A 200 12.19 24.07 31.13
CA ARG A 200 12.07 25.48 30.73
C ARG A 200 10.72 25.78 30.12
N GLU A 201 10.19 24.91 29.27
CA GLU A 201 8.86 25.08 28.67
C GLU A 201 7.73 24.93 29.71
N ALA A 202 7.86 24.00 30.65
CA ALA A 202 6.89 23.83 31.73
C ALA A 202 6.81 25.04 32.68
N ARG A 203 7.87 25.86 32.75
CA ARG A 203 7.91 27.09 33.56
C ARG A 203 7.35 28.32 32.83
N LEU A 204 7.22 28.23 31.50
CA LEU A 204 6.66 29.28 30.64
C LEU A 204 5.15 29.10 30.40
N ARG A 205 4.58 27.97 30.81
CA ARG A 205 3.13 27.74 30.90
C ARG A 205 2.61 28.05 32.30
#